data_AF-A0A370MXD1-F1
#
_entry.id   AF-A0A370MXD1-F1
#
_cell.length_a   1.000
_cell.length_b   1.000
_cell.length_c   1.000
_cell.angle_alpha   90.00
_cell.angle_beta   90.00
_cell.angle_gamma   90.00
#
_symmetry.space_group_name_H-M   'P 1'
#
loop_
_entity.id
_entity.type
_entity.pdbx_description
1 polymer ?
#
loop_
_entity_poly.entity_id
_entity_poly.type
_entity_poly.pdbx_seq_one_letter_code
_entity_poly.pdbx_strand_id
1 'polypeptide(L)'
;MSDLPRYEKLPLFNPHRETFTCVHQDPHLPPVNPQAELWFQQALALDDPNIYATKRDYAKIYQLYMQAAERNHWKAMLNLASLILSDNPGVPQHDPEAAIGWVEKAMKLGVPDAYDMMGIYHQNGVVKGGSATSAYAFFQRAADMGSPSAMTFLGTKMDGAYDDPEGEFWGNLPVATQMLECALAQGYGDAADELSLIYSRSKTVEAKLKALKLLHEGVKLGSAKCANSIVPEFNGLGLADGSNLVGSIDKARAQRYSKLGDALEFYGGRLKLPNLDKVLPLPPAPLPKWDGDVQTLIDGAKAVTPPPKPQQGAALQGREFIPPGYTVSSVEQSTMAVAGNQIVPRDGYWLALYGPASAPKTQLIPARRNAPERYQAGERFEASSFEWLTADQVQWHYLGETYALPPQRYDFLKHMIEAGFLREVPEPASPVRCNGQQRCPQTGIWEGRVADDHPMAGVYNRWDRQAFVEKDHAFPHPGEQFIDVAAQDLQWTYLGSPNGDTGMPGILDIRL
;
A
#
# COMPACT_ATOMS: atom_id res chain seq x y z
N MET A 1 32.72 -19.44 -10.75
CA MET A 1 31.93 -18.44 -10.01
C MET A 1 30.52 -18.56 -10.55
N SER A 2 29.51 -18.84 -9.72
CA SER A 2 28.19 -19.26 -10.22
C SER A 2 27.39 -18.07 -10.76
N ASP A 3 26.62 -18.30 -11.82
CA ASP A 3 25.73 -17.30 -12.47
C ASP A 3 24.44 -17.04 -11.65
N LEU A 4 24.55 -17.05 -10.32
CA LEU A 4 23.42 -16.86 -9.41
C LEU A 4 23.24 -15.36 -9.11
N PRO A 5 21.99 -14.84 -9.02
CA PRO A 5 21.75 -13.42 -8.72
C PRO A 5 22.43 -12.93 -7.44
N ARG A 6 22.58 -13.77 -6.40
CA ARG A 6 23.31 -13.40 -5.18
C ARG A 6 24.79 -13.01 -5.41
N TYR A 7 25.37 -13.36 -6.56
CA TYR A 7 26.75 -13.01 -6.95
C TYR A 7 26.78 -12.15 -8.23
N GLU A 8 25.67 -11.46 -8.54
CA GLU A 8 25.60 -10.55 -9.69
C GLU A 8 26.75 -9.52 -9.64
N LYS A 9 27.44 -9.32 -10.78
CA LYS A 9 28.55 -8.37 -10.90
C LYS A 9 28.01 -6.96 -11.06
N LEU A 10 27.67 -6.34 -9.94
CA LEU A 10 27.18 -4.96 -9.90
C LEU A 10 28.34 -3.95 -9.92
N PRO A 11 28.11 -2.73 -10.46
CA PRO A 11 29.03 -1.62 -10.25
C PRO A 11 29.26 -1.39 -8.75
N LEU A 12 30.49 -1.07 -8.38
CA LEU A 12 30.80 -0.69 -7.00
C LEU A 12 29.98 0.52 -6.58
N PHE A 13 29.68 0.58 -5.28
CA PHE A 13 29.05 1.75 -4.69
C PHE A 13 29.88 3.01 -4.93
N ASN A 14 29.23 4.04 -5.46
CA ASN A 14 29.81 5.35 -5.71
C ASN A 14 29.14 6.39 -4.80
N PRO A 15 29.69 6.62 -3.58
CA PRO A 15 29.15 7.61 -2.66
C PRO A 15 29.27 9.05 -3.18
N HIS A 16 30.11 9.32 -4.18
CA HIS A 16 30.33 10.65 -4.76
C HIS A 16 29.71 10.82 -6.14
N ARG A 17 28.69 10.01 -6.47
CA ARG A 17 27.92 10.21 -7.70
C ARG A 17 27.40 11.64 -7.78
N GLU A 18 27.51 12.24 -8.97
CA GLU A 18 27.11 13.64 -9.20
C GLU A 18 25.59 13.80 -9.26
N THR A 19 24.88 12.77 -9.72
CA THR A 19 23.43 12.82 -9.94
C THR A 19 22.73 11.57 -9.42
N PHE A 20 21.49 11.76 -9.00
CA PHE A 20 20.54 10.70 -8.70
C PHE A 20 19.21 11.02 -9.39
N THR A 21 18.56 9.98 -9.91
CA THR A 21 17.24 10.09 -10.54
C THR A 21 16.25 9.40 -9.64
N CYS A 22 15.26 10.15 -9.13
CA CYS A 22 14.18 9.55 -8.36
C CYS A 22 13.37 8.59 -9.25
N VAL A 23 13.35 7.32 -8.85
CA VAL A 23 12.55 6.26 -9.48
C VAL A 23 11.59 5.73 -8.41
N HIS A 24 10.30 5.67 -8.73
CA HIS A 24 9.32 5.05 -7.85
C HIS A 24 9.26 3.55 -8.10
N GLN A 25 9.24 2.75 -7.03
CA GLN A 25 9.18 1.29 -7.11
C GLN A 25 7.86 0.80 -7.71
N ASP A 26 6.72 1.34 -7.25
CA ASP A 26 5.39 0.78 -7.54
C ASP A 26 5.10 0.55 -9.04
N PRO A 27 5.41 1.48 -9.96
CA PRO A 27 5.22 1.27 -11.40
C PRO A 27 6.04 0.13 -12.03
N HIS A 28 7.09 -0.34 -11.35
CA HIS A 28 8.04 -1.34 -11.87
C HIS A 28 7.80 -2.75 -11.28
N LEU A 29 6.89 -2.87 -10.31
CA LEU A 29 6.64 -4.15 -9.65
C LEU A 29 5.87 -5.12 -10.57
N PRO A 30 6.16 -6.43 -10.49
CA PRO A 30 5.41 -7.43 -11.23
C PRO A 30 3.95 -7.46 -10.76
N PRO A 31 2.99 -7.71 -11.67
CA PRO A 31 1.60 -7.85 -11.30
C PRO A 31 1.45 -9.03 -10.32
N VAL A 32 0.72 -8.80 -9.23
CA VAL A 32 0.51 -9.82 -8.21
C VAL A 32 -0.64 -10.73 -8.63
N ASN A 33 -0.40 -12.05 -8.57
CA ASN A 33 -1.49 -13.00 -8.76
C ASN A 33 -2.54 -12.78 -7.66
N PRO A 34 -3.79 -12.60 -8.01
CA PRO A 34 -4.78 -12.25 -7.02
C PRO A 34 -5.03 -13.27 -5.91
N GLN A 35 -5.06 -14.56 -6.24
CA GLN A 35 -5.18 -15.61 -5.22
C GLN A 35 -3.97 -15.60 -4.27
N ALA A 36 -2.79 -15.26 -4.80
CA ALA A 36 -1.59 -15.09 -3.99
C ALA A 36 -1.70 -13.88 -3.06
N GLU A 37 -2.30 -12.76 -3.51
CA GLU A 37 -2.57 -11.59 -2.66
C GLU A 37 -3.47 -11.98 -1.48
N LEU A 38 -4.52 -12.77 -1.72
CA LEU A 38 -5.39 -13.23 -0.63
C LEU A 38 -4.62 -14.05 0.42
N TRP A 39 -3.79 -15.00 -0.01
CA TRP A 39 -2.99 -15.80 0.92
C TRP A 39 -1.99 -14.93 1.68
N PHE A 40 -1.38 -13.95 1.00
CA PHE A 40 -0.51 -12.98 1.64
C PHE A 40 -1.24 -12.15 2.71
N GLN A 41 -2.44 -11.64 2.41
CA GLN A 41 -3.25 -10.91 3.39
C GLN A 41 -3.70 -11.78 4.56
N GLN A 42 -4.06 -13.05 4.31
CA GLN A 42 -4.37 -14.01 5.37
C GLN A 42 -3.16 -14.27 6.28
N ALA A 43 -1.96 -14.41 5.70
CA ALA A 43 -0.73 -14.56 6.46
C ALA A 43 -0.45 -13.33 7.34
N LEU A 44 -0.64 -12.12 6.79
CA LEU A 44 -0.51 -10.87 7.54
C LEU A 44 -1.55 -10.70 8.66
N ALA A 45 -2.76 -11.25 8.50
CA ALA A 45 -3.77 -11.24 9.55
C ALA A 45 -3.43 -12.21 10.70
N LEU A 46 -2.78 -13.34 10.40
CA LEU A 46 -2.28 -14.27 11.40
C LEU A 46 -1.02 -13.76 12.11
N ASP A 47 -0.20 -12.97 11.40
CA ASP A 47 0.95 -12.27 11.96
C ASP A 47 0.56 -10.95 12.64
N ASP A 48 -0.49 -10.98 13.45
CA ASP A 48 -0.99 -9.83 14.20
C ASP A 48 -0.13 -9.61 15.46
N PRO A 49 0.49 -8.42 15.63
CA PRO A 49 1.15 -7.98 16.86
C PRO A 49 0.35 -8.23 18.14
N ASN A 50 -0.98 -8.12 18.11
CA ASN A 50 -1.87 -8.36 19.25
C ASN A 50 -1.90 -9.82 19.70
N ILE A 51 -1.53 -10.75 18.83
CA ILE A 51 -1.36 -12.16 19.17
C ILE A 51 0.08 -12.33 19.67
N TYR A 52 0.22 -12.78 20.92
CA TYR A 52 1.52 -13.14 21.49
C TYR A 52 2.29 -14.03 20.51
N ALA A 53 3.55 -13.71 20.23
CA ALA A 53 4.38 -14.43 19.26
C ALA A 53 4.31 -15.97 19.45
N THR A 54 4.40 -16.45 20.69
CA THR A 54 4.33 -17.90 21.02
C THR A 54 2.98 -18.57 20.72
N LYS A 55 1.92 -17.79 20.45
CA LYS A 55 0.58 -18.27 20.12
C LYS A 55 0.23 -18.07 18.64
N ARG A 56 1.07 -17.38 17.86
CA ARG A 56 0.83 -17.22 16.42
C ARG A 56 1.01 -18.57 15.72
N ASP A 57 0.14 -18.83 14.76
CA ASP A 57 0.23 -20.03 13.93
C ASP A 57 1.27 -19.80 12.82
N TYR A 58 2.55 -19.79 13.19
CA TYR A 58 3.64 -19.60 12.24
C TYR A 58 3.73 -20.70 11.20
N ALA A 59 3.28 -21.92 11.51
CA ALA A 59 3.17 -22.99 10.53
C ALA A 59 2.18 -22.61 9.43
N LYS A 60 1.02 -22.05 9.79
CA LYS A 60 0.04 -21.56 8.82
C LYS A 60 0.51 -20.31 8.08
N ILE A 61 1.16 -19.37 8.76
CA ILE A 61 1.77 -18.18 8.13
C ILE A 61 2.79 -18.61 7.07
N TYR A 62 3.70 -19.53 7.41
CA TYR A 62 4.69 -20.10 6.50
C TYR A 62 4.03 -20.74 5.27
N GLN A 63 3.00 -21.57 5.48
CA GLN A 63 2.26 -22.20 4.38
C GLN A 63 1.62 -21.17 3.44
N LEU A 64 0.97 -20.15 3.98
CA LEU A 64 0.31 -19.11 3.19
C LEU A 64 1.31 -18.26 2.41
N TYR A 65 2.42 -17.84 3.04
CA TYR A 65 3.48 -17.13 2.33
C TYR A 65 4.12 -17.99 1.25
N MET A 66 4.34 -19.28 1.50
CA MET A 66 4.86 -20.21 0.50
C MET A 66 3.91 -20.34 -0.69
N GLN A 67 2.62 -20.56 -0.46
CA GLN A 67 1.59 -20.61 -1.51
C GLN A 67 1.55 -19.32 -2.35
N ALA A 68 1.67 -18.16 -1.71
CA ALA A 68 1.71 -16.87 -2.40
C ALA A 68 3.02 -16.68 -3.20
N ALA A 69 4.17 -17.02 -2.61
CA ALA A 69 5.50 -16.91 -3.22
C ALA A 69 5.67 -17.85 -4.43
N GLU A 70 5.09 -19.05 -4.39
CA GLU A 70 5.05 -19.97 -5.53
C GLU A 70 4.34 -19.33 -6.74
N ARG A 71 3.31 -18.52 -6.48
CA ARG A 71 2.57 -17.72 -7.46
C ARG A 71 3.17 -16.33 -7.74
N ASN A 72 4.46 -16.16 -7.51
CA ASN A 72 5.22 -14.95 -7.82
C ASN A 72 4.84 -13.70 -7.00
N HIS A 73 4.20 -13.87 -5.83
CA HIS A 73 3.93 -12.74 -4.95
C HIS A 73 5.21 -12.26 -4.27
N TRP A 74 5.72 -11.11 -4.71
CA TRP A 74 7.04 -10.63 -4.28
C TRP A 74 7.13 -10.31 -2.79
N LYS A 75 6.12 -9.64 -2.18
CA LYS A 75 6.14 -9.39 -0.72
C LYS A 75 6.17 -10.68 0.08
N ALA A 76 5.37 -11.68 -0.33
CA ALA A 76 5.38 -12.99 0.29
C ALA A 76 6.74 -13.69 0.17
N MET A 77 7.45 -13.56 -0.97
CA MET A 77 8.82 -14.09 -1.09
C MET A 77 9.78 -13.47 -0.07
N LEU A 78 9.75 -12.15 0.07
CA LEU A 78 10.64 -11.44 0.99
C LEU A 78 10.29 -11.77 2.45
N ASN A 79 9.00 -11.74 2.80
CA ASN A 79 8.54 -12.12 4.14
C ASN A 79 8.83 -13.59 4.47
N LEU A 80 8.66 -14.49 3.50
CA LEU A 80 8.99 -15.91 3.64
C LEU A 80 10.49 -16.10 3.86
N ALA A 81 11.34 -15.38 3.12
CA ALA A 81 12.78 -15.45 3.28
C ALA A 81 13.21 -15.03 4.70
N SER A 82 12.67 -13.93 5.22
CA SER A 82 12.90 -13.51 6.61
C SER A 82 12.35 -14.52 7.63
N LEU A 83 11.17 -15.10 7.37
CA LEU A 83 10.56 -16.10 8.24
C LEU A 83 11.38 -17.40 8.29
N ILE A 84 11.95 -17.85 7.17
CA ILE A 84 12.84 -19.03 7.10
C ILE A 84 14.12 -18.81 7.93
N LEU A 85 14.62 -17.58 8.00
CA LEU A 85 15.79 -17.24 8.82
C LEU A 85 15.44 -17.00 10.30
N SER A 86 14.17 -17.08 10.68
CA SER A 86 13.74 -16.95 12.07
C SER A 86 13.72 -18.30 12.79
N ASP A 87 13.73 -18.27 14.12
CA ASP A 87 13.56 -19.46 14.97
C ASP A 87 12.10 -19.66 15.43
N ASN A 88 11.14 -19.19 14.64
CA ASN A 88 9.73 -19.24 15.00
C ASN A 88 9.17 -20.69 14.97
N PRO A 89 8.35 -21.08 15.96
CA PRO A 89 7.87 -22.47 16.09
C PRO A 89 6.99 -22.89 14.91
N GLY A 90 7.22 -24.07 14.34
CA GLY A 90 6.41 -24.60 13.24
C GLY A 90 6.82 -24.11 11.85
N VAL A 91 7.79 -23.20 11.76
CA VAL A 91 8.54 -22.94 10.52
C VAL A 91 9.57 -24.07 10.34
N PRO A 92 9.84 -24.55 9.11
CA PRO A 92 10.94 -25.47 8.85
C PRO A 92 12.28 -24.93 9.39
N GLN A 93 13.23 -25.84 9.60
CA GLN A 93 14.53 -25.49 10.19
C GLN A 93 15.19 -24.33 9.44
N HIS A 94 15.84 -23.44 10.20
CA HIS A 94 16.61 -22.31 9.70
C HIS A 94 17.50 -22.71 8.51
N ASP A 95 17.18 -22.19 7.33
CA ASP A 95 17.82 -22.56 6.05
C ASP A 95 18.17 -21.30 5.23
N PRO A 96 19.43 -20.82 5.35
CA PRO A 96 19.89 -19.66 4.58
C PRO A 96 19.82 -19.84 3.07
N GLU A 97 20.06 -21.04 2.55
CA GLU A 97 20.04 -21.26 1.10
C GLU A 97 18.62 -21.18 0.54
N ALA A 98 17.63 -21.71 1.28
CA ALA A 98 16.22 -21.56 0.92
C ALA A 98 15.77 -20.09 0.97
N ALA A 99 16.16 -19.35 2.02
CA ALA A 99 15.84 -17.92 2.14
C ALA A 99 16.45 -17.10 0.99
N ILE A 100 17.75 -17.30 0.70
CA ILE A 100 18.40 -16.62 -0.43
C ILE A 100 17.73 -16.99 -1.75
N GLY A 101 17.34 -18.26 -1.96
CA GLY A 101 16.65 -18.69 -3.18
C GLY A 101 15.35 -17.94 -3.47
N TRP A 102 14.56 -17.61 -2.43
CA TRP A 102 13.35 -16.78 -2.57
C TRP A 102 13.67 -15.33 -2.93
N VAL A 103 14.70 -14.74 -2.32
CA VAL A 103 15.17 -13.39 -2.66
C VAL A 103 15.66 -13.34 -4.12
N GLU A 104 16.43 -14.34 -4.56
CA GLU A 104 16.87 -14.43 -5.96
C GLU A 104 15.72 -14.58 -6.95
N LYS A 105 14.65 -15.29 -6.57
CA LYS A 105 13.44 -15.37 -7.39
C LYS A 105 12.77 -14.00 -7.52
N ALA A 106 12.69 -13.22 -6.45
CA ALA A 106 12.17 -11.85 -6.49
C ALA A 106 13.07 -10.90 -7.29
N MET A 107 14.40 -11.01 -7.19
CA MET A 107 15.35 -10.25 -8.02
C MET A 107 15.15 -10.54 -9.52
N LYS A 108 14.97 -11.81 -9.90
CA LYS A 108 14.67 -12.21 -11.29
C LYS A 108 13.35 -11.63 -11.82
N LEU A 109 12.42 -11.27 -10.93
CA LEU A 109 11.17 -10.57 -11.27
C LEU A 109 11.34 -9.04 -11.30
N GLY A 110 12.55 -8.51 -11.08
CA GLY A 110 12.84 -7.09 -11.11
C GLY A 110 12.42 -6.31 -9.86
N VAL A 111 12.19 -6.99 -8.73
CA VAL A 111 11.72 -6.36 -7.49
C VAL A 111 12.85 -5.57 -6.82
N PRO A 112 12.78 -4.23 -6.68
CA PRO A 112 13.86 -3.44 -6.11
C PRO A 112 14.19 -3.81 -4.65
N ASP A 113 13.16 -4.00 -3.81
CA ASP A 113 13.34 -4.46 -2.41
C ASP A 113 14.02 -5.83 -2.27
N ALA A 114 14.04 -6.66 -3.33
CA ALA A 114 14.79 -7.92 -3.30
C ALA A 114 16.31 -7.69 -3.41
N TYR A 115 16.73 -6.66 -4.16
CA TYR A 115 18.13 -6.23 -4.20
C TYR A 115 18.55 -5.62 -2.86
N ASP A 116 17.66 -4.87 -2.20
CA ASP A 116 17.89 -4.34 -0.85
C ASP A 116 18.10 -5.49 0.16
N MET A 117 17.17 -6.46 0.20
CA MET A 117 17.29 -7.66 1.04
C MET A 117 18.56 -8.46 0.75
N MET A 118 18.97 -8.57 -0.52
CA MET A 118 20.24 -9.21 -0.88
C MET A 118 21.44 -8.44 -0.32
N GLY A 119 21.41 -7.10 -0.35
CA GLY A 119 22.41 -6.25 0.31
C GLY A 119 22.53 -6.55 1.81
N ILE A 120 21.39 -6.65 2.50
CA ILE A 120 21.33 -7.05 3.93
C ILE A 120 21.97 -8.43 4.13
N TYR A 121 21.68 -9.40 3.25
CA TYR A 121 22.24 -10.75 3.34
C TYR A 121 23.75 -10.79 3.10
N HIS A 122 24.29 -9.92 2.24
CA HIS A 122 25.73 -9.75 2.07
C HIS A 122 26.37 -9.11 3.30
N GLN A 123 25.74 -8.08 3.87
CA GLN A 123 26.25 -7.36 5.04
C GLN A 123 26.28 -8.25 6.29
N ASN A 124 25.22 -9.04 6.50
CA ASN A 124 25.08 -9.90 7.67
C ASN A 124 25.75 -11.28 7.51
N GLY A 125 26.46 -11.52 6.40
CA GLY A 125 27.17 -12.77 6.14
C GLY A 125 26.27 -13.99 5.87
N VAL A 126 24.99 -13.77 5.56
CA VAL A 126 24.04 -14.83 5.15
C VAL A 126 24.48 -15.42 3.80
N VAL A 127 24.92 -14.57 2.87
CA VAL A 127 25.57 -15.01 1.63
C VAL A 127 27.03 -15.34 1.91
N LYS A 128 27.45 -16.57 1.61
CA LYS A 128 28.85 -16.99 1.73
C LYS A 128 29.76 -16.11 0.88
N GLY A 129 30.75 -15.48 1.53
CA GLY A 129 31.68 -14.57 0.86
C GLY A 129 31.11 -13.18 0.57
N GLY A 130 29.94 -12.85 1.13
CA GLY A 130 29.44 -11.49 1.18
C GLY A 130 30.35 -10.57 1.99
N SER A 131 30.26 -9.27 1.72
CA SER A 131 31.08 -8.22 2.31
C SER A 131 30.30 -6.90 2.34
N ALA A 132 30.78 -5.92 3.11
CA ALA A 132 30.24 -4.56 3.05
C ALA A 132 30.29 -4.00 1.61
N THR A 133 31.40 -4.20 0.89
CA THR A 133 31.55 -3.74 -0.50
C THR A 133 30.48 -4.29 -1.43
N SER A 134 30.20 -5.60 -1.36
CA SER A 134 29.15 -6.20 -2.18
C SER A 134 27.75 -5.77 -1.70
N ALA A 135 27.52 -5.66 -0.40
CA ALA A 135 26.27 -5.16 0.17
C ALA A 135 25.92 -3.76 -0.35
N TYR A 136 26.86 -2.82 -0.28
CA TYR A 136 26.66 -1.46 -0.77
C TYR A 136 26.42 -1.37 -2.29
N ALA A 137 27.00 -2.28 -3.08
CA ALA A 137 26.68 -2.39 -4.50
C ALA A 137 25.22 -2.84 -4.74
N PHE A 138 24.73 -3.79 -3.93
CA PHE A 138 23.33 -4.22 -3.95
C PHE A 138 22.37 -3.12 -3.47
N PHE A 139 22.69 -2.40 -2.40
CA PHE A 139 21.91 -1.25 -1.92
C PHE A 139 21.85 -0.15 -2.99
N GLN A 140 22.95 0.16 -3.66
CA GLN A 140 22.97 1.15 -4.74
C GLN A 140 22.06 0.73 -5.89
N ARG A 141 22.14 -0.55 -6.28
CA ARG A 141 21.28 -1.10 -7.32
C ARG A 141 19.80 -1.03 -6.93
N ALA A 142 19.46 -1.35 -5.69
CA ALA A 142 18.10 -1.27 -5.17
C ALA A 142 17.56 0.17 -5.18
N ALA A 143 18.37 1.14 -4.73
CA ALA A 143 18.02 2.56 -4.73
C ALA A 143 17.83 3.11 -6.16
N ASP A 144 18.71 2.76 -7.10
CA ASP A 144 18.58 3.13 -8.52
C ASP A 144 17.34 2.49 -9.19
N MET A 145 16.85 1.36 -8.66
CA MET A 145 15.61 0.72 -9.09
C MET A 145 14.37 1.23 -8.36
N GLY A 146 14.53 2.12 -7.38
CA GLY A 146 13.44 2.79 -6.68
C GLY A 146 13.05 2.22 -5.32
N SER A 147 13.82 1.30 -4.71
CA SER A 147 13.55 0.82 -3.35
C SER A 147 13.65 1.98 -2.33
N PRO A 148 12.56 2.34 -1.64
CA PRO A 148 12.57 3.45 -0.69
C PRO A 148 13.39 3.14 0.58
N SER A 149 13.46 1.86 0.97
CA SER A 149 14.31 1.39 2.08
C SER A 149 15.79 1.61 1.76
N ALA A 150 16.26 1.13 0.59
CA ALA A 150 17.64 1.31 0.17
C ALA A 150 18.01 2.79 -0.05
N MET A 151 17.11 3.59 -0.62
CA MET A 151 17.28 5.05 -0.72
C MET A 151 17.44 5.71 0.65
N THR A 152 16.65 5.30 1.63
CA THR A 152 16.75 5.84 3.00
C THR A 152 18.06 5.44 3.64
N PHE A 153 18.45 4.17 3.52
CA PHE A 153 19.72 3.66 4.01
C PHE A 153 20.91 4.44 3.41
N LEU A 154 21.02 4.48 2.08
CA LEU A 154 22.14 5.17 1.43
C LEU A 154 22.10 6.68 1.66
N GLY A 155 20.92 7.30 1.62
CA GLY A 155 20.75 8.71 1.95
C GLY A 155 21.30 9.04 3.33
N THR A 156 20.97 8.23 4.34
CA THR A 156 21.51 8.36 5.70
C THR A 156 23.04 8.19 5.72
N LYS A 157 23.57 7.18 5.02
CA LYS A 157 25.02 6.97 4.96
C LYS A 157 25.78 8.07 4.21
N MET A 158 25.11 8.83 3.35
CA MET A 158 25.71 9.85 2.49
C MET A 158 25.45 11.29 2.96
N ASP A 159 24.76 11.50 4.08
CA ASP A 159 24.39 12.84 4.56
C ASP A 159 25.51 13.55 5.37
N GLY A 160 26.68 12.91 5.48
CA GLY A 160 27.83 13.35 6.24
C GLY A 160 28.41 14.68 5.75
N ALA A 161 29.15 15.34 6.63
CA ALA A 161 29.90 16.55 6.27
C ALA A 161 31.26 16.23 5.61
N TYR A 162 31.75 15.00 5.80
CA TYR A 162 33.02 14.48 5.30
C TYR A 162 32.92 12.96 5.17
N ASP A 163 33.94 12.32 4.59
CA ASP A 163 34.00 10.86 4.44
C ASP A 163 34.69 10.20 5.62
N ASP A 164 34.07 9.12 6.11
CA ASP A 164 34.67 8.15 7.01
C ASP A 164 34.27 6.74 6.54
N PRO A 165 35.05 6.15 5.63
CA PRO A 165 34.77 4.81 5.14
C PRO A 165 34.83 3.73 6.22
N GLU A 166 35.59 3.93 7.31
CA GLU A 166 35.63 3.00 8.45
C GLU A 166 34.35 3.09 9.27
N GLY A 167 33.82 4.31 9.45
CA GLY A 167 32.49 4.58 10.01
C GLY A 167 31.32 4.30 9.06
N GLU A 168 31.61 3.86 7.83
CA GLU A 168 30.65 3.62 6.75
C GLU A 168 29.72 4.82 6.47
N PHE A 169 30.25 6.04 6.44
CA PHE A 169 29.54 7.23 6.00
C PHE A 169 30.36 8.13 5.07
N TRP A 170 29.66 8.91 4.26
CA TRP A 170 30.24 9.73 3.19
C TRP A 170 29.58 11.11 3.12
N GLY A 171 30.31 12.08 2.57
CA GLY A 171 29.83 13.41 2.31
C GLY A 171 29.26 13.57 0.90
N ASN A 172 27.95 13.42 0.75
CA ASN A 172 27.22 13.76 -0.49
C ASN A 172 25.79 14.21 -0.18
N LEU A 173 25.69 15.29 0.60
CA LEU A 173 24.42 15.84 1.06
C LEU A 173 23.40 16.12 -0.06
N PRO A 174 23.76 16.65 -1.25
CA PRO A 174 22.79 16.88 -2.31
C PRO A 174 22.09 15.60 -2.79
N VAL A 175 22.86 14.54 -3.07
CA VAL A 175 22.29 13.26 -3.51
C VAL A 175 21.57 12.55 -2.37
N ALA A 176 22.13 12.59 -1.16
CA ALA A 176 21.49 12.04 0.04
C ALA A 176 20.09 12.62 0.25
N THR A 177 19.97 13.95 0.15
CA THR A 177 18.67 14.65 0.28
C THR A 177 17.69 14.20 -0.79
N GLN A 178 18.13 14.11 -2.06
CA GLN A 178 17.25 13.65 -3.16
C GLN A 178 16.76 12.21 -2.97
N MET A 179 17.63 11.30 -2.50
CA MET A 179 17.25 9.92 -2.20
C MET A 179 16.19 9.86 -1.10
N LEU A 180 16.40 10.60 0.00
CA LEU A 180 15.46 10.64 1.11
C LEU A 180 14.12 11.28 0.74
N GLU A 181 14.12 12.36 -0.05
CA GLU A 181 12.90 12.99 -0.57
C GLU A 181 12.10 12.02 -1.44
N CYS A 182 12.79 11.29 -2.33
CA CYS A 182 12.17 10.27 -3.18
C CYS A 182 11.60 9.10 -2.37
N ALA A 183 12.29 8.65 -1.30
CA ALA A 183 11.78 7.63 -0.40
C ALA A 183 10.52 8.10 0.36
N LEU A 184 10.53 9.36 0.84
CA LEU A 184 9.39 9.95 1.53
C LEU A 184 8.19 10.15 0.59
N ALA A 185 8.41 10.55 -0.67
CA ALA A 185 7.37 10.68 -1.69
C ALA A 185 6.61 9.36 -1.92
N GLN A 186 7.33 8.23 -1.84
CA GLN A 186 6.78 6.88 -1.90
C GLN A 186 6.09 6.44 -0.59
N GLY A 187 6.10 7.28 0.44
CA GLY A 187 5.44 7.06 1.73
C GLY A 187 6.25 6.24 2.72
N TYR A 188 7.58 6.17 2.56
CA TYR A 188 8.48 5.56 3.53
C TYR A 188 8.80 6.57 4.65
N GLY A 189 8.00 6.54 5.72
CA GLY A 189 8.00 7.57 6.76
C GLY A 189 9.33 7.75 7.49
N ASP A 190 10.16 6.72 7.61
CA ASP A 190 11.45 6.81 8.31
C ASP A 190 12.44 7.75 7.61
N ALA A 191 12.29 7.96 6.30
CA ALA A 191 13.09 8.96 5.56
C ALA A 191 12.86 10.39 6.07
N ALA A 192 11.67 10.68 6.62
CA ALA A 192 11.34 12.01 7.13
C ALA A 192 12.16 12.38 8.39
N ASP A 193 12.58 11.39 9.16
CA ASP A 193 13.41 11.59 10.35
C ASP A 193 14.78 12.18 9.96
N GLU A 194 15.43 11.56 8.99
CA GLU A 194 16.72 12.00 8.48
C GLU A 194 16.61 13.33 7.71
N LEU A 195 15.56 13.51 6.90
CA LEU A 195 15.30 14.80 6.25
C LEU A 195 15.07 15.93 7.25
N SER A 196 14.42 15.65 8.39
CA SER A 196 14.24 16.64 9.45
C SER A 196 15.58 17.11 10.02
N LEU A 197 16.49 16.18 10.27
CA LEU A 197 17.85 16.50 10.74
C LEU A 197 18.61 17.34 9.69
N ILE A 198 18.56 16.95 8.42
CA ILE A 198 19.19 17.70 7.32
C ILE A 198 18.62 19.12 7.22
N TYR A 199 17.30 19.24 7.16
CA TYR A 199 16.64 20.53 6.94
C TYR A 199 16.74 21.48 8.12
N SER A 200 16.88 20.97 9.35
CA SER A 200 17.06 21.81 10.55
C SER A 200 18.49 22.33 10.73
N ARG A 201 19.49 21.86 9.96
CA ARG A 201 20.91 22.25 10.12
C ARG A 201 21.17 23.76 10.07
N SER A 202 20.42 24.52 9.26
CA SER A 202 20.57 25.98 9.16
C SER A 202 20.00 26.74 10.37
N LYS A 203 19.18 26.08 11.19
CA LYS A 203 18.55 26.58 12.42
C LYS A 203 17.66 27.82 12.26
N THR A 204 17.34 28.23 11.03
CA THR A 204 16.37 29.31 10.79
C THR A 204 14.98 28.88 11.25
N VAL A 205 14.09 29.86 11.45
CA VAL A 205 12.71 29.57 11.89
C VAL A 205 11.99 28.71 10.84
N GLU A 206 12.19 29.01 9.56
CA GLU A 206 11.60 28.29 8.44
C GLU A 206 12.14 26.85 8.35
N ALA A 207 13.44 26.68 8.54
CA ALA A 207 14.11 25.39 8.56
C ALA A 207 13.58 24.48 9.68
N LYS A 208 13.43 25.03 10.90
CA LYS A 208 12.87 24.31 12.04
C LYS A 208 11.41 23.93 11.83
N LEU A 209 10.60 24.85 11.30
CA LEU A 209 9.20 24.57 10.99
C LEU A 209 9.08 23.48 9.92
N LYS A 210 9.93 23.52 8.88
CA LYS A 210 9.98 22.48 7.86
C LYS A 210 10.35 21.12 8.46
N ALA A 211 11.38 21.07 9.31
CA ALA A 211 11.79 19.85 10.02
C ALA A 211 10.68 19.29 10.92
N LEU A 212 10.00 20.14 11.68
CA LEU A 212 8.85 19.74 12.51
C LEU A 212 7.70 19.15 11.67
N LYS A 213 7.38 19.77 10.53
CA LYS A 213 6.37 19.27 9.59
C LYS A 213 6.76 17.91 9.00
N LEU A 214 8.03 17.72 8.66
CA LEU A 214 8.53 16.44 8.14
C LEU A 214 8.40 15.32 9.17
N LEU A 215 8.83 15.54 10.42
CA LEU A 215 8.61 14.56 11.49
C LEU A 215 7.13 14.22 11.64
N HIS A 216 6.27 15.23 11.64
CA HIS A 216 4.83 15.02 11.74
C HIS A 216 4.26 14.18 10.59
N GLU A 217 4.72 14.44 9.36
CA GLU A 217 4.38 13.65 8.18
C GLU A 217 4.90 12.22 8.27
N GLY A 218 6.12 12.02 8.76
CA GLY A 218 6.67 10.69 9.03
C GLY A 218 5.78 9.89 10.00
N VAL A 219 5.23 10.53 11.03
CA VAL A 219 4.25 9.90 11.94
C VAL A 219 2.96 9.53 11.20
N LYS A 220 2.43 10.39 10.33
CA LYS A 220 1.25 10.07 9.50
C LYS A 220 1.50 8.83 8.63
N LEU A 221 2.71 8.72 8.10
CA LEU A 221 3.19 7.59 7.30
C LEU A 221 3.61 6.38 8.14
N GLY A 222 3.43 6.40 9.45
CA GLY A 222 3.62 5.25 10.34
C GLY A 222 5.03 5.08 10.91
N SER A 223 5.88 6.10 10.86
CA SER A 223 7.23 6.08 11.44
C SER A 223 7.18 6.28 12.96
N ALA A 224 7.47 5.21 13.71
CA ALA A 224 7.71 5.30 15.14
C ALA A 224 8.97 6.12 15.46
N LYS A 225 9.98 6.06 14.59
CA LYS A 225 11.22 6.85 14.70
C LYS A 225 10.91 8.35 14.74
N CYS A 226 10.12 8.84 13.79
CA CYS A 226 9.69 10.24 13.77
C CYS A 226 8.88 10.63 15.02
N ALA A 227 8.00 9.74 15.49
CA ALA A 227 7.22 9.96 16.71
C ALA A 227 8.13 10.07 17.95
N ASN A 228 9.19 9.26 18.01
CA ASN A 228 10.16 9.32 19.10
C ASN A 228 11.07 10.56 19.00
N SER A 229 11.43 11.00 17.80
CA SER A 229 12.24 12.20 17.56
C SER A 229 11.50 13.51 17.86
N ILE A 230 10.18 13.56 17.68
CA ILE A 230 9.40 14.78 17.94
C ILE A 230 9.08 14.98 19.45
N VAL A 231 9.05 13.91 20.23
CA VAL A 231 8.80 13.95 21.69
C VAL A 231 9.77 14.85 22.45
N PRO A 232 11.11 14.73 22.30
CA PRO A 232 12.05 15.59 23.00
C PRO A 232 11.90 17.07 22.61
N GLU A 233 11.51 17.37 21.37
CA GLU A 233 11.27 18.75 20.91
C GLU A 233 10.14 19.43 21.70
N PHE A 234 9.02 18.73 21.91
CA PHE A 234 7.94 19.23 22.76
C PHE A 234 8.26 19.18 24.26
N ASN A 235 9.26 18.38 24.66
CA ASN A 235 9.75 18.34 26.04
C ASN A 235 10.73 19.47 26.38
N GLY A 236 11.22 20.23 25.38
CA GLY A 236 12.14 21.35 25.54
C GLY A 236 13.61 21.04 25.23
N LEU A 237 13.91 19.94 24.51
CA LEU A 237 15.26 19.67 24.02
C LEU A 237 15.77 20.85 23.19
N GLY A 238 16.99 21.33 23.47
CA GLY A 238 17.59 22.42 22.71
C GLY A 238 16.89 23.78 22.86
N LEU A 239 16.00 23.94 23.85
CA LEU A 239 15.27 25.21 24.00
C LEU A 239 16.19 26.35 24.46
N ALA A 240 17.15 26.04 25.33
CA ALA A 240 18.08 27.02 25.90
C ALA A 240 19.13 27.53 24.88
N ASP A 241 19.56 26.67 23.95
CA ASP A 241 20.53 27.03 22.91
C ASP A 241 19.87 27.45 21.58
N GLY A 242 18.54 27.45 21.55
CA GLY A 242 17.75 27.81 20.39
C GLY A 242 17.80 26.81 19.25
N SER A 243 18.24 25.56 19.46
CA SER A 243 18.17 24.50 18.44
C SER A 243 16.79 23.83 18.35
N ASN A 244 15.96 23.94 19.40
CA ASN A 244 14.62 23.39 19.48
C ASN A 244 13.75 23.75 18.25
N LEU A 245 13.01 22.76 17.73
CA LEU A 245 12.17 22.93 16.55
C LEU A 245 10.86 23.69 16.84
N VAL A 246 10.33 23.55 18.06
CA VAL A 246 8.99 24.03 18.44
C VAL A 246 9.02 25.45 19.01
N GLY A 247 10.10 25.83 19.69
CA GLY A 247 10.27 27.08 20.43
C GLY A 247 9.53 27.15 21.77
N SER A 248 8.89 26.07 22.22
CA SER A 248 8.13 26.03 23.48
C SER A 248 7.97 24.61 24.02
N ILE A 249 7.68 24.49 25.32
CA ILE A 249 7.38 23.21 25.97
C ILE A 249 5.88 22.94 25.87
N ASP A 250 5.52 21.74 25.38
CA ASP A 250 4.16 21.24 25.35
C ASP A 250 4.11 19.75 25.74
N LYS A 251 4.06 19.50 27.06
CA LYS A 251 4.09 18.13 27.60
C LYS A 251 2.90 17.28 27.16
N ALA A 252 1.76 17.90 26.87
CA ALA A 252 0.57 17.20 26.40
C ALA A 252 0.74 16.67 24.96
N ARG A 253 1.31 17.47 24.04
CA ARG A 253 1.69 16.99 22.70
C ARG A 253 2.76 15.92 22.78
N ALA A 254 3.80 16.13 23.59
CA ALA A 254 4.85 15.14 23.80
C ALA A 254 4.27 13.78 24.24
N GLN A 255 3.34 13.79 25.20
CA GLN A 255 2.67 12.57 25.66
C GLN A 255 1.90 11.87 24.54
N ARG A 256 1.13 12.60 23.72
CA ARG A 256 0.37 12.00 22.62
C ARG A 256 1.28 11.41 21.54
N TYR A 257 2.36 12.11 21.15
CA TYR A 257 3.33 11.55 20.20
C TYR A 257 3.99 10.29 20.75
N SER A 258 4.38 10.27 22.03
CA SER A 258 4.94 9.07 22.66
C SER A 258 3.97 7.89 22.60
N LYS A 259 2.69 8.09 22.94
CA LYS A 259 1.69 7.02 22.86
C LYS A 259 1.45 6.51 21.44
N LEU A 260 1.47 7.39 20.45
CA LEU A 260 1.38 6.99 19.06
C LEU A 260 2.66 6.31 18.58
N GLY A 261 3.82 6.74 19.04
CA GLY A 261 5.12 6.10 18.77
C GLY A 261 5.12 4.63 19.23
N ASP A 262 4.71 4.39 20.48
CA ASP A 262 4.56 3.03 21.03
C ASP A 262 3.67 2.15 20.13
N ALA A 263 2.54 2.70 19.66
CA ALA A 263 1.61 1.98 18.79
C ALA A 263 2.18 1.73 17.38
N LEU A 264 2.85 2.72 16.80
CA LEU A 264 3.48 2.59 15.47
C LEU A 264 4.60 1.54 15.49
N GLU A 265 5.41 1.51 16.55
CA GLU A 265 6.46 0.51 16.76
C GLU A 265 5.84 -0.89 16.90
N PHE A 266 4.80 -1.01 17.72
CA PHE A 266 4.08 -2.27 17.93
C PHE A 266 3.53 -2.88 16.62
N TYR A 267 3.01 -2.04 15.71
CA TYR A 267 2.48 -2.49 14.42
C TYR A 267 3.52 -2.57 13.29
N GLY A 268 4.81 -2.30 13.56
CA GLY A 268 5.89 -2.49 12.60
C GLY A 268 5.68 -1.73 11.28
N GLY A 269 5.19 -0.49 11.35
CA GLY A 269 4.93 0.36 10.18
C GLY A 269 3.69 0.01 9.35
N ARG A 270 2.91 -1.01 9.74
CA ARG A 270 1.61 -1.36 9.09
C ARG A 270 0.49 -0.36 9.42
N LEU A 271 0.53 0.23 10.61
CA LEU A 271 -0.42 1.26 11.03
C LEU A 271 -0.05 2.61 10.39
N LYS A 272 -0.99 3.20 9.65
CA LYS A 272 -0.90 4.55 9.09
C LYS A 272 -1.89 5.48 9.78
N LEU A 273 -1.49 6.73 9.97
CA LEU A 273 -2.23 7.73 10.73
C LEU A 273 -2.45 9.01 9.90
N PRO A 274 -3.03 8.93 8.68
CA PRO A 274 -3.12 10.10 7.80
C PRO A 274 -4.00 11.23 8.33
N ASN A 275 -4.92 10.92 9.26
CA ASN A 275 -5.80 11.91 9.89
C ASN A 275 -5.24 12.42 11.23
N LEU A 276 -3.92 12.35 11.44
CA LEU A 276 -3.25 12.74 12.68
C LEU A 276 -3.57 14.16 13.13
N ASP A 277 -3.71 15.11 12.21
CA ASP A 277 -4.04 16.51 12.50
C ASP A 277 -5.36 16.65 13.28
N LYS A 278 -6.27 15.68 13.16
CA LYS A 278 -7.52 15.66 13.93
C LYS A 278 -7.27 15.56 15.44
N VAL A 279 -6.29 14.77 15.84
CA VAL A 279 -6.07 14.41 17.26
C VAL A 279 -4.82 15.09 17.82
N LEU A 280 -3.93 15.52 16.93
CA LEU A 280 -2.61 16.03 17.26
C LEU A 280 -2.14 17.08 16.24
N PRO A 281 -2.88 18.19 16.06
CA PRO A 281 -2.47 19.24 15.14
C PRO A 281 -1.18 19.91 15.63
N LEU A 282 -0.32 20.28 14.68
CA LEU A 282 0.88 21.05 14.98
C LEU A 282 0.54 22.45 15.54
N PRO A 283 1.40 23.03 16.42
CA PRO A 283 1.26 24.42 16.82
C PRO A 283 1.19 25.38 15.62
N PRO A 284 0.45 26.50 15.75
CA PRO A 284 -0.13 27.04 16.98
C PRO A 284 -1.52 26.48 17.34
N ALA A 285 -2.10 25.57 16.55
CA ALA A 285 -3.43 25.04 16.80
C ALA A 285 -3.49 24.33 18.17
N PRO A 286 -4.50 24.59 19.02
CA PRO A 286 -4.60 23.95 20.33
C PRO A 286 -4.94 22.46 20.20
N LEU A 287 -4.58 21.66 21.20
CA LEU A 287 -4.96 20.25 21.22
C LEU A 287 -6.47 20.10 21.44
N PRO A 288 -7.16 19.21 20.69
CA PRO A 288 -8.52 18.83 21.04
C PRO A 288 -8.53 18.14 22.41
N LYS A 289 -9.67 18.18 23.12
CA LYS A 289 -9.82 17.43 24.37
C LYS A 289 -9.69 15.94 24.08
N TRP A 290 -9.04 15.22 24.99
CA TRP A 290 -8.81 13.79 24.90
C TRP A 290 -9.12 13.15 26.25
N ASP A 291 -9.79 12.00 26.25
CA ASP A 291 -10.19 11.24 27.44
C ASP A 291 -9.05 10.49 28.14
N GLY A 292 -7.88 10.42 27.50
CA GLY A 292 -6.72 9.71 28.03
C GLY A 292 -6.60 8.26 27.54
N ASP A 293 -7.55 7.75 26.75
CA ASP A 293 -7.48 6.42 26.15
C ASP A 293 -6.66 6.46 24.85
N VAL A 294 -5.56 5.70 24.79
CA VAL A 294 -4.68 5.67 23.62
C VAL A 294 -5.42 5.15 22.39
N GLN A 295 -6.38 4.25 22.57
CA GLN A 295 -7.14 3.69 21.45
C GLN A 295 -7.98 4.76 20.76
N THR A 296 -8.54 5.74 21.49
CA THR A 296 -9.30 6.84 20.90
C THR A 296 -8.41 7.77 20.07
N LEU A 297 -7.15 8.00 20.48
CA LEU A 297 -6.16 8.73 19.65
C LEU A 297 -5.87 8.00 18.35
N ILE A 298 -5.57 6.71 18.45
CA ILE A 298 -5.25 5.86 17.30
C ILE A 298 -6.43 5.85 16.32
N ASP A 299 -7.64 5.54 16.80
CA ASP A 299 -8.84 5.45 15.95
C ASP A 299 -9.28 6.80 15.38
N GLY A 300 -8.93 7.90 16.07
CA GLY A 300 -9.11 9.25 15.58
C GLY A 300 -8.17 9.59 14.42
N ALA A 301 -6.94 9.09 14.44
CA ALA A 301 -5.91 9.39 13.45
C ALA A 301 -5.85 8.39 12.26
N LYS A 302 -6.43 7.20 12.40
CA LYS A 302 -6.51 6.17 11.35
C LYS A 302 -7.17 6.69 10.07
N ALA A 303 -6.79 6.06 8.96
CA ALA A 303 -7.52 6.18 7.70
C ALA A 303 -8.97 5.68 7.89
N VAL A 304 -9.88 6.20 7.06
CA VAL A 304 -11.28 5.81 7.07
C VAL A 304 -11.79 5.37 5.70
N THR A 305 -12.87 4.62 5.65
CA THR A 305 -13.57 4.29 4.41
C THR A 305 -15.07 4.16 4.65
N PRO A 306 -15.94 4.57 3.70
CA PRO A 306 -17.33 4.13 3.68
C PRO A 306 -17.41 2.59 3.63
N PRO A 307 -18.52 1.96 4.06
CA PRO A 307 -18.62 0.51 4.04
C PRO A 307 -18.33 -0.02 2.63
N PRO A 308 -17.37 -0.94 2.48
CA PRO A 308 -16.97 -1.41 1.17
C PRO A 308 -18.17 -2.12 0.54
N LYS A 309 -18.57 -1.69 -0.66
CA LYS A 309 -19.68 -2.30 -1.38
C LYS A 309 -19.15 -3.48 -2.18
N PRO A 310 -19.74 -4.69 -2.06
CA PRO A 310 -19.41 -5.76 -2.98
C PRO A 310 -19.69 -5.28 -4.40
N GLN A 311 -18.85 -5.67 -5.36
CA GLN A 311 -19.18 -5.44 -6.77
C GLN A 311 -20.58 -6.00 -7.02
N GLN A 312 -21.51 -5.14 -7.43
CA GLN A 312 -22.83 -5.59 -7.85
C GLN A 312 -22.65 -6.45 -9.09
N GLY A 313 -22.51 -7.77 -8.92
CA GLY A 313 -23.08 -8.67 -9.89
C GLY A 313 -24.56 -8.32 -9.95
N ALA A 314 -25.13 -8.15 -11.15
CA ALA A 314 -26.57 -8.20 -11.31
C ALA A 314 -27.08 -9.37 -10.44
N ALA A 315 -28.16 -9.18 -9.68
CA ALA A 315 -28.75 -10.25 -8.88
C ALA A 315 -29.36 -11.30 -9.83
N LEU A 316 -28.49 -12.04 -10.51
CA LEU A 316 -28.82 -13.08 -11.46
C LEU A 316 -29.31 -14.27 -10.62
N GLN A 317 -30.44 -14.85 -11.00
CA GLN A 317 -31.05 -15.99 -10.32
C GLN A 317 -31.16 -17.15 -11.30
N GLY A 318 -31.26 -18.38 -10.78
CA GLY A 318 -31.36 -19.58 -11.60
C GLY A 318 -30.06 -19.85 -12.36
N ARG A 319 -30.15 -20.15 -13.65
CA ARG A 319 -28.98 -20.53 -14.49
C ARG A 319 -27.96 -19.41 -14.64
N GLU A 320 -28.39 -18.16 -14.53
CA GLU A 320 -27.50 -17.00 -14.67
C GLU A 320 -26.71 -16.70 -13.39
N PHE A 321 -27.02 -17.36 -12.26
CA PHE A 321 -26.38 -17.07 -10.98
C PHE A 321 -24.89 -17.42 -11.02
N ILE A 322 -24.05 -16.40 -10.90
CA ILE A 322 -22.62 -16.53 -10.62
C ILE A 322 -22.39 -16.11 -9.16
N PRO A 323 -21.72 -16.92 -8.33
CA PRO A 323 -21.45 -16.57 -6.94
C PRO A 323 -20.69 -15.23 -6.83
N PRO A 324 -20.97 -14.39 -5.81
CA PRO A 324 -20.18 -13.19 -5.55
C PRO A 324 -18.68 -13.49 -5.45
N GLY A 325 -17.85 -12.70 -6.12
CA GLY A 325 -16.40 -12.93 -6.17
C GLY A 325 -15.96 -13.97 -7.21
N TYR A 326 -16.85 -14.42 -8.09
CA TYR A 326 -16.52 -15.30 -9.22
C TYR A 326 -16.93 -14.67 -10.56
N THR A 327 -16.33 -15.13 -11.65
CA THR A 327 -16.70 -14.77 -13.03
C THR A 327 -16.47 -15.96 -13.98
N VAL A 328 -16.79 -15.78 -15.25
CA VAL A 328 -16.56 -16.74 -16.34
C VAL A 328 -15.67 -16.12 -17.43
N SER A 329 -15.17 -16.91 -18.37
CA SER A 329 -14.35 -16.38 -19.47
C SER A 329 -15.17 -15.43 -20.34
N SER A 330 -14.52 -14.46 -20.99
CA SER A 330 -15.22 -13.59 -21.94
C SER A 330 -15.58 -14.35 -23.21
N VAL A 331 -16.57 -13.87 -23.96
CA VAL A 331 -16.98 -14.54 -25.20
C VAL A 331 -15.88 -14.49 -26.27
N GLU A 332 -15.03 -13.47 -26.26
CA GLU A 332 -13.86 -13.34 -27.13
C GLU A 332 -12.89 -14.51 -26.93
N GLN A 333 -12.73 -14.96 -25.69
CA GLN A 333 -11.88 -16.08 -25.30
C GLN A 333 -12.52 -17.46 -25.57
N SER A 334 -13.82 -17.51 -25.82
CA SER A 334 -14.54 -18.77 -26.10
C SER A 334 -14.00 -19.47 -27.35
N THR A 335 -13.60 -20.73 -27.25
CA THR A 335 -13.13 -21.51 -28.41
C THR A 335 -14.18 -22.48 -28.95
N MET A 336 -15.38 -22.49 -28.36
CA MET A 336 -16.43 -23.46 -28.66
C MET A 336 -17.78 -22.76 -28.75
N ALA A 337 -18.50 -23.03 -29.85
CA ALA A 337 -19.87 -22.61 -30.04
C ALA A 337 -20.70 -23.77 -30.60
N VAL A 338 -21.95 -23.87 -30.19
CA VAL A 338 -22.91 -24.87 -30.69
C VAL A 338 -24.23 -24.21 -31.05
N ALA A 339 -24.93 -24.74 -32.06
CA ALA A 339 -26.27 -24.26 -32.38
C ALA A 339 -27.26 -24.62 -31.26
N GLY A 340 -28.23 -23.75 -30.97
CA GLY A 340 -29.17 -23.92 -29.85
C GLY A 340 -30.14 -25.09 -29.99
N ASN A 341 -30.22 -25.72 -31.16
CA ASN A 341 -30.96 -26.97 -31.37
C ASN A 341 -30.16 -28.23 -30.97
N GLN A 342 -28.87 -28.09 -30.64
CA GLN A 342 -28.05 -29.20 -30.16
C GLN A 342 -28.18 -29.42 -28.65
N ILE A 343 -27.79 -30.60 -28.21
CA ILE A 343 -27.67 -30.94 -26.79
C ILE A 343 -26.41 -30.27 -26.24
N VAL A 344 -26.47 -29.80 -24.99
CA VAL A 344 -25.35 -29.20 -24.28
C VAL A 344 -24.20 -30.21 -24.22
N PRO A 345 -23.03 -29.90 -24.79
CA PRO A 345 -21.93 -30.87 -24.92
C PRO A 345 -21.12 -31.04 -23.63
N ARG A 346 -21.17 -30.06 -22.72
CA ARG A 346 -20.46 -30.09 -21.44
C ARG A 346 -21.04 -29.12 -20.42
N ASP A 347 -20.80 -29.47 -19.16
CA ASP A 347 -21.07 -28.62 -18.00
C ASP A 347 -20.33 -27.29 -18.10
N GLY A 348 -21.00 -26.22 -17.67
CA GLY A 348 -20.42 -24.90 -17.49
C GLY A 348 -21.36 -23.79 -17.94
N TYR A 349 -20.81 -22.57 -18.06
CA TYR A 349 -21.56 -21.39 -18.47
C TYR A 349 -21.49 -21.19 -19.97
N TRP A 350 -22.61 -20.75 -20.54
CA TRP A 350 -22.79 -20.52 -21.95
C TRP A 350 -23.45 -19.16 -22.20
N LEU A 351 -23.04 -18.46 -23.24
CA LEU A 351 -23.64 -17.19 -23.66
C LEU A 351 -24.36 -17.37 -25.00
N ALA A 352 -25.62 -16.98 -25.04
CA ALA A 352 -26.44 -17.04 -26.25
C ALA A 352 -26.22 -15.80 -27.12
N LEU A 353 -25.78 -16.00 -28.36
CA LEU A 353 -25.59 -14.95 -29.36
C LEU A 353 -26.31 -15.33 -30.66
N TYR A 354 -26.82 -14.34 -31.39
CA TYR A 354 -27.50 -14.51 -32.67
C TYR A 354 -26.77 -13.77 -33.80
N GLY A 355 -26.57 -14.46 -34.92
CA GLY A 355 -25.98 -13.90 -36.14
C GLY A 355 -25.48 -15.01 -37.08
N PRO A 356 -25.00 -14.65 -38.28
CA PRO A 356 -24.43 -15.63 -39.21
C PRO A 356 -23.24 -16.36 -38.58
N ALA A 357 -23.14 -17.68 -38.77
CA ALA A 357 -22.04 -18.48 -38.22
C ALA A 357 -20.64 -18.03 -38.69
N SER A 358 -20.58 -17.33 -39.83
CA SER A 358 -19.37 -16.74 -40.39
C SER A 358 -19.04 -15.35 -39.82
N ALA A 359 -19.94 -14.74 -39.05
CA ALA A 359 -19.73 -13.41 -38.51
C ALA A 359 -18.72 -13.45 -37.36
N PRO A 360 -17.82 -12.46 -37.25
CA PRO A 360 -16.97 -12.33 -36.08
C PRO A 360 -17.83 -12.08 -34.84
N LYS A 361 -17.37 -12.55 -33.66
CA LYS A 361 -18.11 -12.44 -32.39
C LYS A 361 -18.54 -11.01 -32.05
N THR A 362 -17.76 -10.02 -32.47
CA THR A 362 -18.04 -8.58 -32.28
C THR A 362 -19.26 -8.08 -33.05
N GLN A 363 -19.75 -8.83 -34.05
CA GLN A 363 -20.93 -8.53 -34.85
C GLN A 363 -22.15 -9.37 -34.45
N LEU A 364 -21.99 -10.31 -33.52
CA LEU A 364 -23.11 -11.11 -33.03
C LEU A 364 -23.95 -10.31 -32.05
N ILE A 365 -25.26 -10.54 -32.07
CA ILE A 365 -26.24 -9.84 -31.26
C ILE A 365 -26.54 -10.69 -30.02
N PRO A 366 -26.54 -10.13 -28.80
CA PRO A 366 -26.94 -10.87 -27.62
C PRO A 366 -28.36 -11.44 -27.70
N ALA A 367 -28.47 -12.74 -27.47
CA ALA A 367 -29.73 -13.39 -27.13
C ALA A 367 -29.81 -13.54 -25.61
N ARG A 368 -31.03 -13.66 -25.05
CA ARG A 368 -31.25 -13.97 -23.63
C ARG A 368 -30.52 -13.07 -22.63
N ARG A 369 -30.96 -11.81 -22.53
CA ARG A 369 -30.47 -10.78 -21.58
C ARG A 369 -28.95 -10.50 -21.62
N ASN A 370 -28.20 -11.11 -22.55
CA ASN A 370 -26.75 -11.04 -22.60
C ASN A 370 -26.08 -11.54 -21.30
N ALA A 371 -26.66 -12.56 -20.67
CA ALA A 371 -26.13 -13.13 -19.42
C ALA A 371 -25.59 -14.56 -19.66
N PRO A 372 -24.42 -14.90 -19.11
CA PRO A 372 -23.97 -16.30 -19.05
C PRO A 372 -24.95 -17.18 -18.29
N GLU A 373 -25.29 -18.34 -18.82
CA GLU A 373 -26.19 -19.31 -18.20
C GLU A 373 -25.49 -20.65 -17.98
N ARG A 374 -25.65 -21.24 -16.80
CA ARG A 374 -25.11 -22.55 -16.45
C ARG A 374 -25.99 -23.67 -17.01
N TYR A 375 -25.36 -24.59 -17.73
CA TYR A 375 -25.96 -25.82 -18.24
C TYR A 375 -25.15 -27.05 -17.83
N GLN A 376 -25.81 -28.20 -17.77
CA GLN A 376 -25.21 -29.53 -17.60
C GLN A 376 -25.16 -30.26 -18.94
N ALA A 377 -24.14 -31.09 -19.13
CA ALA A 377 -24.02 -31.97 -20.29
C ALA A 377 -25.27 -32.85 -20.41
N GLY A 378 -25.85 -32.92 -21.61
CA GLY A 378 -27.08 -33.66 -21.86
C GLY A 378 -28.37 -32.83 -21.76
N GLU A 379 -28.32 -31.61 -21.22
CA GLU A 379 -29.47 -30.69 -21.24
C GLU A 379 -29.75 -30.15 -22.66
N ARG A 380 -30.93 -29.58 -22.85
CA ARG A 380 -31.23 -28.72 -24.01
C ARG A 380 -31.10 -27.26 -23.59
N PHE A 381 -30.53 -26.44 -24.47
CA PHE A 381 -30.52 -25.00 -24.28
C PHE A 381 -31.95 -24.45 -24.24
N GLU A 382 -32.20 -23.46 -23.36
CA GLU A 382 -33.49 -22.80 -23.33
C GLU A 382 -33.73 -22.00 -24.61
N ALA A 383 -35.01 -21.93 -25.01
CA ALA A 383 -35.40 -21.17 -26.19
C ALA A 383 -35.11 -19.66 -26.02
N SER A 384 -34.97 -18.98 -27.16
CA SER A 384 -34.81 -17.53 -27.22
C SER A 384 -35.98 -16.80 -26.54
N SER A 385 -35.68 -15.65 -25.91
CA SER A 385 -36.71 -14.72 -25.42
C SER A 385 -37.44 -14.01 -26.56
N PHE A 386 -36.96 -14.13 -27.79
CA PHE A 386 -37.58 -13.54 -28.98
C PHE A 386 -38.29 -14.63 -29.79
N GLU A 387 -39.60 -14.49 -29.97
CA GLU A 387 -40.45 -15.48 -30.66
C GLU A 387 -40.06 -15.73 -32.13
N TRP A 388 -39.39 -14.76 -32.77
CA TRP A 388 -38.96 -14.87 -34.17
C TRP A 388 -37.63 -15.61 -34.36
N LEU A 389 -36.90 -15.91 -33.28
CA LEU A 389 -35.64 -16.66 -33.32
C LEU A 389 -35.87 -18.14 -33.06
N THR A 390 -35.57 -18.97 -34.05
CA THR A 390 -35.57 -20.43 -33.87
C THR A 390 -34.28 -20.91 -33.19
N ALA A 391 -34.32 -22.07 -32.55
CA ALA A 391 -33.19 -22.58 -31.76
C ALA A 391 -31.90 -22.77 -32.59
N ASP A 392 -32.02 -23.11 -33.88
CA ASP A 392 -30.91 -23.25 -34.82
C ASP A 392 -30.30 -21.92 -35.27
N GLN A 393 -30.99 -20.80 -35.04
CA GLN A 393 -30.49 -19.46 -35.33
C GLN A 393 -29.62 -18.90 -34.19
N VAL A 394 -29.74 -19.44 -32.97
CA VAL A 394 -28.95 -19.02 -31.81
C VAL A 394 -27.69 -19.87 -31.69
N GLN A 395 -26.56 -19.23 -31.46
CA GLN A 395 -25.29 -19.88 -31.15
C GLN A 395 -24.98 -19.71 -29.66
N TRP A 396 -24.66 -20.82 -29.00
CA TRP A 396 -24.26 -20.86 -27.60
C TRP A 396 -22.75 -21.00 -27.50
N HIS A 397 -22.10 -19.98 -26.97
CA HIS A 397 -20.66 -19.91 -26.78
C HIS A 397 -20.27 -20.39 -25.38
N TYR A 398 -19.35 -21.35 -25.29
CA TYR A 398 -18.88 -21.88 -24.01
C TYR A 398 -17.94 -20.90 -23.32
N LEU A 399 -18.24 -20.52 -22.08
CA LEU A 399 -17.47 -19.59 -21.27
C LEU A 399 -16.66 -20.26 -20.15
N GLY A 400 -16.82 -21.58 -19.97
CA GLY A 400 -16.13 -22.33 -18.92
C GLY A 400 -16.94 -22.49 -17.64
N GLU A 401 -16.32 -23.11 -16.64
CA GLU A 401 -16.79 -23.03 -15.25
C GLU A 401 -16.40 -21.67 -14.64
N THR A 402 -17.08 -21.28 -13.56
CA THR A 402 -16.71 -20.08 -12.82
C THR A 402 -15.32 -20.19 -12.23
N TYR A 403 -14.55 -19.11 -12.30
CA TYR A 403 -13.30 -18.95 -11.57
C TYR A 403 -13.39 -17.74 -10.63
N ALA A 404 -12.67 -17.80 -9.51
CA ALA A 404 -12.66 -16.72 -8.54
C ALA A 404 -12.02 -15.46 -9.15
N LEU A 405 -12.68 -14.32 -8.98
CA LEU A 405 -12.12 -13.03 -9.30
C LEU A 405 -10.93 -12.74 -8.38
N PRO A 406 -10.01 -11.88 -8.83
CA PRO A 406 -9.02 -11.29 -7.96
C PRO A 406 -9.59 -10.74 -6.66
N PRO A 407 -8.88 -10.78 -5.49
CA PRO A 407 -9.23 -9.93 -4.37
C PRO A 407 -9.39 -8.52 -4.90
N GLN A 408 -10.61 -8.04 -4.80
CA GLN A 408 -10.97 -6.73 -5.27
C GLN A 408 -10.57 -5.70 -4.20
N ARG A 409 -10.68 -4.42 -4.55
CA ARG A 409 -10.61 -3.34 -3.56
C ARG A 409 -11.51 -3.61 -2.35
N TYR A 410 -12.68 -4.24 -2.57
CA TYR A 410 -13.58 -4.69 -1.51
C TYR A 410 -12.89 -5.61 -0.50
N ASP A 411 -12.24 -6.68 -0.97
CA ASP A 411 -11.59 -7.67 -0.10
C ASP A 411 -10.46 -7.02 0.68
N PHE A 412 -9.61 -6.21 0.02
CA PHE A 412 -8.55 -5.47 0.68
C PHE A 412 -9.08 -4.58 1.82
N LEU A 413 -10.09 -3.75 1.54
CA LEU A 413 -10.65 -2.85 2.54
C LEU A 413 -11.24 -3.63 3.72
N LYS A 414 -11.97 -4.72 3.45
CA LYS A 414 -12.54 -5.58 4.48
C LYS A 414 -11.47 -6.15 5.40
N HIS A 415 -10.38 -6.71 4.87
CA HIS A 415 -9.29 -7.25 5.68
C HIS A 415 -8.59 -6.15 6.50
N MET A 416 -8.40 -4.95 5.94
CA MET A 416 -7.83 -3.82 6.67
C MET A 416 -8.71 -3.35 7.84
N ILE A 417 -10.03 -3.43 7.68
CA ILE A 417 -11.00 -3.14 8.74
C ILE A 417 -10.94 -4.23 9.81
N GLU A 418 -10.99 -5.51 9.44
CA GLU A 418 -10.94 -6.64 10.37
C GLU A 418 -9.62 -6.69 11.17
N ALA A 419 -8.50 -6.33 10.54
CA ALA A 419 -7.20 -6.19 11.19
C ALA A 419 -7.05 -4.89 11.99
N GLY A 420 -8.05 -4.01 11.98
CA GLY A 420 -8.07 -2.78 12.76
C GLY A 420 -7.17 -1.66 12.23
N PHE A 421 -6.67 -1.72 11.00
CA PHE A 421 -5.83 -0.67 10.39
C PHE A 421 -6.63 0.43 9.68
N LEU A 422 -7.90 0.14 9.36
CA LEU A 422 -8.82 1.04 8.67
C LEU A 422 -10.15 1.11 9.43
N ARG A 423 -10.74 2.30 9.53
CA ARG A 423 -12.02 2.48 10.24
C ARG A 423 -13.16 2.72 9.25
N GLU A 424 -14.31 2.09 9.50
CA GLU A 424 -15.52 2.37 8.74
C GLU A 424 -16.18 3.69 9.22
N VAL A 425 -16.70 4.46 8.28
CA VAL A 425 -17.50 5.67 8.52
C VAL A 425 -18.80 5.61 7.72
N PRO A 426 -19.91 6.21 8.19
CA PRO A 426 -21.15 6.25 7.42
C PRO A 426 -20.93 6.87 6.05
N GLU A 427 -21.59 6.32 5.03
CA GLU A 427 -21.55 6.92 3.70
C GLU A 427 -22.27 8.28 3.71
N PRO A 428 -21.65 9.35 3.19
CA PRO A 428 -22.31 10.65 3.12
C PRO A 428 -23.59 10.57 2.28
N ALA A 429 -24.66 11.24 2.74
CA ALA A 429 -25.96 11.27 2.02
C ALA A 429 -25.85 11.81 0.59
N SER A 430 -24.83 12.62 0.30
CA SER A 430 -24.50 13.07 -1.06
C SER A 430 -22.98 13.18 -1.22
N PRO A 431 -22.41 12.78 -2.37
CA PRO A 431 -20.97 12.90 -2.61
C PRO A 431 -20.58 14.38 -2.63
N VAL A 432 -19.72 14.79 -1.71
CA VAL A 432 -19.10 16.12 -1.74
C VAL A 432 -17.70 15.98 -2.33
N ARG A 433 -17.47 16.69 -3.44
CA ARG A 433 -16.19 16.70 -4.16
C ARG A 433 -15.71 18.12 -4.33
N CYS A 434 -14.39 18.30 -4.28
CA CYS A 434 -13.75 19.60 -4.38
C CYS A 434 -12.47 19.48 -5.23
N ASN A 435 -12.19 20.47 -6.07
CA ASN A 435 -10.88 20.55 -6.72
C ASN A 435 -9.83 20.99 -5.69
N GLY A 436 -8.59 20.50 -5.79
CA GLY A 436 -7.51 20.85 -4.86
C GLY A 436 -7.13 22.33 -4.79
N GLN A 437 -7.54 23.19 -5.74
CA GLN A 437 -7.33 24.65 -5.69
C GLN A 437 -8.36 25.39 -4.82
N GLN A 438 -9.50 24.77 -4.53
CA GLN A 438 -10.57 25.38 -3.76
C GLN A 438 -10.34 25.20 -2.26
N ARG A 439 -10.84 26.14 -1.46
CA ARG A 439 -10.87 26.01 0.00
C ARG A 439 -11.85 24.91 0.40
N CYS A 440 -11.53 24.21 1.48
CA CYS A 440 -12.34 23.12 2.01
C CYS A 440 -13.76 23.59 2.34
N PRO A 441 -14.81 23.01 1.72
CA PRO A 441 -16.18 23.51 1.92
C PRO A 441 -16.77 23.15 3.28
N GLN A 442 -16.21 22.15 3.97
CA GLN A 442 -16.66 21.68 5.27
C GLN A 442 -15.57 20.90 6.02
N THR A 443 -15.53 21.05 7.34
CA THR A 443 -14.60 20.33 8.20
C THR A 443 -14.83 18.82 8.14
N GLY A 444 -13.76 18.04 7.95
CA GLY A 444 -13.81 16.58 8.06
C GLY A 444 -12.65 15.88 7.40
N ILE A 445 -12.82 14.58 7.15
CA ILE A 445 -11.82 13.73 6.51
C ILE A 445 -12.08 13.69 5.01
N TRP A 446 -11.01 13.88 4.23
CA TRP A 446 -11.05 13.93 2.77
C TRP A 446 -10.01 12.99 2.18
N GLU A 447 -10.36 12.29 1.10
CA GLU A 447 -9.45 11.49 0.28
C GLU A 447 -9.11 12.27 -0.99
N GLY A 448 -7.82 12.49 -1.25
CA GLY A 448 -7.33 13.10 -2.47
C GLY A 448 -6.98 12.02 -3.48
N ARG A 449 -7.44 12.16 -4.73
CA ARG A 449 -7.05 11.27 -5.83
C ARG A 449 -6.77 12.06 -7.10
N VAL A 450 -5.85 11.57 -7.91
CA VAL A 450 -5.67 11.96 -9.32
C VAL A 450 -6.45 11.01 -10.23
N ALA A 451 -6.60 11.37 -11.51
CA ALA A 451 -7.19 10.47 -12.50
C ALA A 451 -6.39 9.15 -12.62
N ASP A 452 -7.06 8.04 -12.94
CA ASP A 452 -6.43 6.71 -12.99
C ASP A 452 -5.37 6.59 -14.10
N ASP A 453 -5.45 7.44 -15.14
CA ASP A 453 -4.47 7.55 -16.22
C ASP A 453 -3.35 8.56 -15.95
N HIS A 454 -3.37 9.25 -14.80
CA HIS A 454 -2.31 10.16 -14.41
C HIS A 454 -1.00 9.39 -14.15
N PRO A 455 0.18 9.87 -14.60
CA PRO A 455 1.45 9.16 -14.42
C PRO A 455 1.78 8.81 -12.96
N MET A 456 1.34 9.66 -12.02
CA MET A 456 1.53 9.47 -10.58
C MET A 456 0.39 8.71 -9.88
N ALA A 457 -0.61 8.20 -10.61
CA ALA A 457 -1.75 7.51 -9.99
C ALA A 457 -1.32 6.33 -9.10
N GLY A 458 -0.34 5.55 -9.54
CA GLY A 458 0.20 4.41 -8.76
C GLY A 458 0.82 4.83 -7.42
N VAL A 459 1.40 6.02 -7.34
CA VAL A 459 2.08 6.53 -6.12
C VAL A 459 1.11 7.32 -5.23
N TYR A 460 0.15 8.03 -5.84
CA TYR A 460 -0.73 8.96 -5.12
C TYR A 460 -2.08 8.35 -4.73
N ASN A 461 -2.70 7.49 -5.55
CA ASN A 461 -4.08 7.00 -5.31
C ASN A 461 -4.17 5.89 -4.24
N ARG A 462 -3.44 6.03 -3.13
CA ARG A 462 -3.39 5.06 -2.03
C ARG A 462 -4.51 5.27 -1.02
N TRP A 463 -4.90 4.19 -0.34
CA TRP A 463 -5.96 4.20 0.67
C TRP A 463 -5.66 5.08 1.89
N ASP A 464 -4.37 5.30 2.18
CA ASP A 464 -3.86 6.10 3.29
C ASP A 464 -3.54 7.55 2.88
N ARG A 465 -3.92 7.98 1.68
CA ARG A 465 -3.79 9.38 1.22
C ARG A 465 -5.05 10.16 1.56
N GLN A 466 -5.19 10.42 2.85
CA GLN A 466 -6.31 11.14 3.44
C GLN A 466 -5.79 12.32 4.25
N ALA A 467 -6.66 13.29 4.49
CA ALA A 467 -6.37 14.39 5.39
C ALA A 467 -7.62 14.82 6.15
N PHE A 468 -7.42 15.17 7.42
CA PHE A 468 -8.39 15.97 8.15
C PHE A 468 -8.18 17.45 7.79
N VAL A 469 -9.22 18.11 7.29
CA VAL A 469 -9.16 19.50 6.84
C VAL A 469 -10.32 20.27 7.45
N GLU A 470 -10.02 21.43 8.02
CA GLU A 470 -11.02 22.35 8.54
C GLU A 470 -11.68 23.17 7.42
N LYS A 471 -12.94 23.53 7.62
CA LYS A 471 -13.67 24.40 6.69
C LYS A 471 -12.87 25.68 6.42
N ASP A 472 -12.88 26.11 5.17
CA ASP A 472 -12.22 27.29 4.65
C ASP A 472 -10.67 27.23 4.65
N HIS A 473 -10.06 26.12 5.10
CA HIS A 473 -8.62 25.88 4.97
C HIS A 473 -8.27 25.30 3.59
N ALA A 474 -7.01 25.44 3.19
CA ALA A 474 -6.48 24.83 1.98
C ALA A 474 -6.26 23.32 2.21
N PHE A 475 -6.44 22.53 1.16
CA PHE A 475 -6.05 21.12 1.17
C PHE A 475 -4.52 20.98 1.19
N PRO A 476 -3.97 19.89 1.79
CA PRO A 476 -2.54 19.62 1.73
C PRO A 476 -2.02 19.53 0.30
N HIS A 477 -0.87 20.14 0.04
CA HIS A 477 -0.27 20.15 -1.30
C HIS A 477 0.69 18.96 -1.46
N PRO A 478 0.56 18.11 -2.51
CA PRO A 478 1.43 16.93 -2.68
C PRO A 478 2.92 17.23 -2.69
N GLY A 479 3.31 18.40 -3.21
CA GLY A 479 4.69 18.89 -3.19
C GLY A 479 5.29 19.06 -1.79
N GLU A 480 4.50 19.21 -0.72
CA GLU A 480 5.00 19.20 0.66
C GLU A 480 5.53 17.81 1.07
N GLN A 481 5.11 16.77 0.36
CA GLN A 481 5.54 15.38 0.51
C GLN A 481 6.45 14.94 -0.65
N PHE A 482 7.01 15.89 -1.42
CA PHE A 482 7.90 15.64 -2.56
C PHE A 482 7.27 14.84 -3.71
N ILE A 483 5.94 14.91 -3.83
CA ILE A 483 5.19 14.25 -4.90
C ILE A 483 4.88 15.26 -6.00
N ASP A 484 5.31 14.97 -7.23
CA ASP A 484 5.07 15.81 -8.40
C ASP A 484 3.63 15.64 -8.94
N VAL A 485 2.67 16.18 -8.20
CA VAL A 485 1.26 16.25 -8.57
C VAL A 485 0.78 17.69 -8.37
N ALA A 486 0.23 18.30 -9.42
CA ALA A 486 -0.31 19.65 -9.30
C ALA A 486 -1.66 19.62 -8.58
N ALA A 487 -1.92 20.62 -7.73
CA ALA A 487 -3.18 20.69 -6.97
C ALA A 487 -4.44 20.71 -7.84
N GLN A 488 -4.34 21.17 -9.09
CA GLN A 488 -5.45 21.19 -10.04
C GLN A 488 -5.87 19.79 -10.53
N ASP A 489 -4.94 18.84 -10.51
CA ASP A 489 -5.16 17.45 -10.96
C ASP A 489 -5.80 16.60 -9.84
N LEU A 490 -5.91 17.18 -8.64
CA LEU A 490 -6.52 16.53 -7.48
C LEU A 490 -8.02 16.74 -7.44
N GLN A 491 -8.72 15.63 -7.24
CA GLN A 491 -10.09 15.60 -6.81
C GLN A 491 -10.16 15.10 -5.36
N TRP A 492 -10.59 15.97 -4.46
CA TRP A 492 -10.85 15.63 -3.07
C TRP A 492 -12.27 15.15 -2.90
N THR A 493 -12.46 14.02 -2.22
CA THR A 493 -13.77 13.43 -1.90
C THR A 493 -13.95 13.38 -0.40
N TYR A 494 -15.06 13.93 0.08
CA TYR A 494 -15.41 13.91 1.50
C TYR A 494 -15.77 12.49 1.94
N LEU A 495 -15.15 12.02 3.02
CA LEU A 495 -15.42 10.71 3.60
C LEU A 495 -16.29 10.78 4.85
N GLY A 496 -16.32 11.91 5.57
CA GLY A 496 -17.15 12.07 6.76
C GLY A 496 -16.63 13.08 7.78
N SER A 497 -17.47 13.41 8.75
CA SER A 497 -17.14 14.31 9.86
C SER A 497 -16.67 13.53 11.08
N PRO A 498 -15.65 14.02 11.80
CA PRO A 498 -15.25 13.41 13.06
C PRO A 498 -16.24 13.61 14.21
N ASN A 499 -17.11 14.63 14.15
CA ASN A 499 -17.94 15.07 15.28
C ASN A 499 -19.45 14.94 15.02
N GLY A 500 -19.85 14.34 13.89
CA GLY A 500 -21.22 14.02 13.52
C GLY A 500 -21.30 12.64 12.85
N ASP A 501 -22.27 11.83 13.27
CA ASP A 501 -22.63 10.46 12.86
C ASP A 501 -21.58 9.33 12.98
N THR A 502 -20.31 9.62 13.25
CA THR A 502 -19.28 8.58 13.54
C THR A 502 -19.06 8.30 15.03
N GLY A 503 -19.58 9.14 15.93
CA GLY A 503 -19.68 8.84 17.35
C GLY A 503 -18.38 8.53 18.09
N MET A 504 -17.21 9.06 17.69
CA MET A 504 -15.95 8.87 18.45
C MET A 504 -16.10 9.47 19.85
N PRO A 505 -16.27 8.66 20.92
CA PRO A 505 -16.23 9.17 22.28
C PRO A 505 -14.78 9.56 22.57
N GLY A 506 -14.59 10.60 23.38
CA GLY A 506 -13.28 10.86 23.95
C GLY A 506 -12.37 11.82 23.19
N ILE A 507 -12.69 12.24 21.97
CA ILE A 507 -12.01 13.38 21.30
C ILE A 507 -13.03 14.45 20.96
N LEU A 508 -12.90 15.64 21.56
CA LEU A 508 -13.84 16.74 21.38
C LEU A 508 -13.11 18.04 21.05
N ASP A 509 -13.64 18.78 20.08
CA ASP A 509 -13.15 20.13 19.78
C ASP A 509 -13.24 21.02 21.03
N ILE A 510 -12.26 21.91 21.17
CA ILE A 510 -12.40 23.02 22.11
C ILE A 510 -13.39 24.00 21.48
N ARG A 511 -14.67 23.92 21.86
CA ARG A 511 -15.59 25.05 21.68
C ARG A 511 -15.09 26.18 22.58
N LEU A 512 -14.45 27.18 21.98
CA LEU A 512 -14.12 28.43 22.64
C LEU A 512 -15.38 29.27 22.86
#